data_AF-A0A420I102-F1
#
_entry.id   AF-A0A420I102-F1
#
_cell.length_a   1.000
_cell.length_b   1.000
_cell.length_c   1.000
_cell.angle_alpha   90.00
_cell.angle_beta   90.00
_cell.angle_gamma   90.00
#
_symmetry.space_group_name_H-M   'P 1'
#
loop_
_entity.id
_entity.type
_entity.pdbx_description
1 polymer ?
#
loop_
_entity_poly.entity_id
_entity_poly.type
_entity_poly.pdbx_seq_one_letter_code
_entity_poly.pdbx_strand_id
1 'polypeptide(L)'
;MASKRRKNRVIQNHRPISESIIASNKENVVTSDMNAVDLEHEMSISPFDLIGSWNKKTTEDILVTFSDKELTHEIVGNDLPSDQYWSSSIELTKEFYRSKTIRIDNVSIPYSSERGYSHNYIYICLPDIIEKLIKTNAAKKFKNIVGSKYHGEAGEWWKLAYKIAGVFKAIDENQICTPISVEKIMNFSKKGDRANVFVEFSIKRSIFSVENIIMVKILSGFITSVGVDIKPPTPLGIIPAQPLPQDITSDDIMR
;
A
#
# COMPACT_ATOMS: atom_id res chain seq x y z
N MET A 1 54.89 -77.95 -30.65
CA MET A 1 56.18 -77.25 -30.50
C MET A 1 56.06 -75.90 -31.17
N ALA A 2 56.46 -74.83 -30.47
CA ALA A 2 56.66 -73.46 -30.97
C ALA A 2 55.41 -72.72 -31.48
N SER A 3 55.28 -71.39 -31.36
CA SER A 3 55.95 -70.32 -30.63
C SER A 3 55.26 -69.03 -31.13
N LYS A 4 54.99 -68.07 -30.23
CA LYS A 4 55.07 -66.60 -30.43
C LYS A 4 54.59 -66.02 -31.80
N ARG A 5 53.78 -64.96 -31.88
CA ARG A 5 54.03 -63.60 -31.34
C ARG A 5 52.94 -62.62 -31.84
N ARG A 6 52.60 -61.62 -30.99
CA ARG A 6 52.30 -60.18 -31.27
C ARG A 6 51.07 -59.83 -32.12
N LYS A 7 50.03 -59.24 -31.50
CA LYS A 7 49.78 -57.79 -31.24
C LYS A 7 49.19 -57.05 -32.46
N ASN A 8 47.94 -56.60 -32.37
CA ASN A 8 47.61 -55.17 -32.28
C ASN A 8 46.14 -54.91 -31.88
N ARG A 9 45.96 -53.81 -31.13
CA ARG A 9 44.75 -53.21 -30.55
C ARG A 9 43.65 -52.95 -31.59
N VAL A 10 42.38 -52.90 -31.15
CA VAL A 10 41.55 -51.67 -30.97
C VAL A 10 40.31 -52.01 -30.13
N ILE A 11 39.92 -51.06 -29.28
CA ILE A 11 38.88 -51.08 -28.26
C ILE A 11 37.57 -50.57 -28.90
N GLN A 12 36.41 -51.13 -28.55
CA GLN A 12 35.27 -50.41 -27.93
C GLN A 12 33.90 -51.11 -28.11
N ASN A 13 33.40 -51.53 -26.95
CA ASN A 13 32.06 -51.31 -26.39
C ASN A 13 30.82 -51.88 -27.09
N HIS A 14 30.38 -53.00 -26.53
CA HIS A 14 29.05 -53.57 -26.62
C HIS A 14 27.96 -52.63 -26.06
N ARG A 15 26.88 -52.46 -26.82
CA ARG A 15 25.53 -52.22 -26.29
C ARG A 15 24.74 -53.52 -26.39
N PRO A 16 23.98 -53.95 -25.37
CA PRO A 16 22.89 -54.86 -25.56
C PRO A 16 21.57 -54.11 -25.74
N ILE A 17 20.76 -54.73 -26.59
CA ILE A 17 19.41 -54.39 -27.04
C ILE A 17 18.43 -54.57 -25.88
N SER A 18 17.54 -53.60 -25.68
CA SER A 18 16.43 -53.66 -24.72
C SER A 18 15.16 -54.20 -25.39
N GLU A 19 14.61 -55.27 -24.83
CA GLU A 19 13.33 -55.88 -25.16
C GLU A 19 12.14 -55.03 -24.67
N SER A 20 11.04 -55.13 -25.40
CA SER A 20 9.76 -54.46 -25.20
C SER A 20 8.89 -55.09 -24.11
N ILE A 21 8.09 -54.29 -23.41
CA ILE A 21 6.76 -54.73 -22.93
C ILE A 21 5.75 -53.58 -23.13
N ILE A 22 4.70 -53.89 -23.88
CA ILE A 22 3.53 -53.06 -24.17
C ILE A 22 2.58 -53.13 -22.97
N ALA A 23 2.05 -51.98 -22.53
CA ALA A 23 0.82 -51.91 -21.77
C ALA A 23 -0.02 -50.74 -22.29
N SER A 24 -1.16 -51.09 -22.86
CA SER A 24 -2.23 -50.22 -23.36
C SER A 24 -2.87 -49.41 -22.23
N ASN A 25 -3.17 -48.13 -22.46
CA ASN A 25 -4.24 -47.45 -21.75
C ASN A 25 -4.81 -46.25 -22.52
N LYS A 26 -6.12 -46.37 -22.74
CA LYS A 26 -7.14 -45.44 -23.22
C LYS A 26 -6.73 -43.97 -23.35
N GLU A 27 -6.95 -43.45 -24.55
CA GLU A 27 -7.09 -42.03 -24.85
C GLU A 27 -8.09 -41.38 -23.89
N ASN A 28 -7.59 -40.55 -22.96
CA ASN A 28 -8.36 -39.43 -22.45
C ASN A 28 -7.97 -38.24 -23.30
N VAL A 29 -8.81 -37.90 -24.28
CA VAL A 29 -8.79 -36.59 -24.93
C VAL A 29 -9.15 -35.58 -23.85
N VAL A 30 -8.12 -35.01 -23.21
CA VAL A 30 -8.26 -33.80 -22.40
C VAL A 30 -8.61 -32.70 -23.40
N THR A 31 -9.87 -32.29 -23.41
CA THR A 31 -10.31 -31.14 -24.20
C THR A 31 -9.54 -29.91 -23.72
N SER A 32 -8.92 -29.22 -24.66
CA SER A 32 -8.09 -28.02 -24.47
C SER A 32 -8.82 -26.83 -23.85
N ASP A 33 -10.13 -26.95 -23.64
CA ASP A 33 -10.99 -25.87 -23.18
C ASP A 33 -10.82 -25.54 -21.70
N MET A 34 -10.37 -26.48 -20.85
CA MET A 34 -10.09 -26.18 -19.44
C MET A 34 -8.79 -25.39 -19.23
N ASN A 35 -7.82 -25.51 -20.14
CA ASN A 35 -6.58 -24.73 -20.06
C ASN A 35 -6.74 -23.33 -20.66
N ALA A 36 -7.70 -23.12 -21.58
CA ALA A 36 -7.96 -21.81 -22.18
C ALA A 36 -8.61 -20.82 -21.19
N VAL A 37 -9.51 -21.31 -20.33
CA VAL A 37 -10.15 -20.48 -19.29
C VAL A 37 -9.12 -19.96 -18.27
N ASP A 38 -8.11 -20.76 -17.94
CA ASP A 38 -7.06 -20.40 -16.98
C ASP A 38 -6.09 -19.34 -17.54
N LEU A 39 -5.81 -19.38 -18.85
CA LEU A 39 -4.97 -18.38 -19.53
C LEU A 39 -5.65 -17.02 -19.72
N GLU A 40 -6.95 -16.98 -20.08
CA GLU A 40 -7.70 -15.72 -20.13
C GLU A 40 -7.82 -15.07 -18.74
N HIS A 41 -7.83 -15.89 -17.69
CA HIS A 41 -7.84 -15.48 -16.30
C HIS A 41 -6.48 -14.94 -15.84
N GLU A 42 -5.36 -15.59 -16.20
CA GLU A 42 -4.00 -15.11 -15.94
C GLU A 42 -3.69 -13.78 -16.66
N MET A 43 -4.37 -13.48 -17.76
CA MET A 43 -4.23 -12.22 -18.49
C MET A 43 -5.14 -11.09 -17.98
N SER A 44 -6.04 -11.37 -17.06
CA SER A 44 -7.02 -10.40 -16.58
C SER A 44 -6.42 -9.50 -15.48
N ILE A 45 -6.46 -8.19 -15.69
CA ILE A 45 -5.84 -7.20 -14.80
C ILE A 45 -6.73 -7.03 -13.56
N SER A 46 -6.10 -7.05 -12.38
CA SER A 46 -6.77 -6.84 -11.10
C SER A 46 -7.60 -5.55 -11.09
N PRO A 47 -8.87 -5.60 -10.63
CA PRO A 47 -9.71 -4.42 -10.54
C PRO A 47 -9.15 -3.38 -9.55
N PHE A 48 -8.32 -3.81 -8.58
CA PHE A 48 -7.68 -2.92 -7.62
C PHE A 48 -6.58 -2.04 -8.21
N ASP A 49 -6.05 -2.42 -9.39
CA ASP A 49 -5.05 -1.65 -10.14
C ASP A 49 -5.69 -0.75 -11.21
N LEU A 50 -6.87 -1.13 -11.70
CA LEU A 50 -7.62 -0.40 -12.74
C LEU A 50 -8.56 0.66 -12.17
N ILE A 51 -9.28 0.35 -11.10
CA ILE A 51 -10.29 1.24 -10.53
C ILE A 51 -9.58 2.29 -9.68
N GLY A 52 -9.54 3.53 -10.18
CA GLY A 52 -9.08 4.68 -9.40
C GLY A 52 -10.19 5.43 -8.67
N SER A 53 -11.44 5.33 -9.14
CA SER A 53 -12.60 6.03 -8.56
C SER A 53 -13.51 5.07 -7.82
N TRP A 54 -13.59 5.25 -6.50
CA TRP A 54 -14.37 4.37 -5.62
C TRP A 54 -15.73 4.98 -5.28
N ASN A 55 -16.77 4.21 -5.51
CA ASN A 55 -18.16 4.55 -5.24
C ASN A 55 -18.92 3.28 -4.87
N LYS A 56 -20.20 3.42 -4.51
CA LYS A 56 -21.04 2.29 -4.08
C LYS A 56 -20.98 1.08 -5.02
N LYS A 57 -21.03 1.31 -6.35
CA LYS A 57 -21.00 0.25 -7.37
C LYS A 57 -19.63 -0.41 -7.47
N THR A 58 -18.54 0.36 -7.44
CA THR A 58 -17.19 -0.23 -7.55
C THR A 58 -16.76 -0.95 -6.28
N THR A 59 -17.27 -0.53 -5.12
CA THR A 59 -17.07 -1.21 -3.84
C THR A 59 -18.02 -2.38 -3.59
N GLU A 60 -19.02 -2.57 -4.45
CA GLU A 60 -19.95 -3.68 -4.36
C GLU A 60 -19.17 -5.01 -4.48
N ASP A 61 -19.59 -5.99 -3.67
CA ASP A 61 -19.00 -7.33 -3.57
C ASP A 61 -17.53 -7.40 -3.16
N ILE A 62 -16.94 -6.29 -2.68
CA ILE A 62 -15.62 -6.34 -2.06
C ILE A 62 -15.73 -6.90 -0.65
N LEU A 63 -15.06 -8.02 -0.43
CA LEU A 63 -14.82 -8.58 0.89
C LEU A 63 -13.51 -8.02 1.45
N VAL A 64 -13.54 -7.63 2.72
CA VAL A 64 -12.36 -7.14 3.44
C VAL A 64 -11.96 -8.18 4.47
N THR A 65 -10.76 -8.72 4.34
CA THR A 65 -10.16 -9.66 5.28
C THR A 65 -9.01 -9.00 6.02
N PHE A 66 -8.63 -9.59 7.15
CA PHE A 66 -7.62 -9.03 8.05
C PHE A 66 -6.64 -10.13 8.42
N SER A 67 -5.35 -9.86 8.28
CA SER A 67 -4.30 -10.77 8.73
C SER A 67 -4.40 -11.04 10.23
N ASP A 68 -3.60 -12.00 10.69
CA ASP A 68 -3.36 -12.15 12.12
C ASP A 68 -2.67 -10.91 12.70
N LYS A 69 -2.82 -10.74 14.01
CA LYS A 69 -2.25 -9.60 14.73
C LYS A 69 -0.76 -9.82 14.90
N GLU A 70 0.02 -8.92 14.33
CA GLU A 70 1.47 -8.89 14.49
C GLU A 70 1.82 -7.82 15.52
N LEU A 71 2.61 -8.19 16.52
CA LEU A 71 3.10 -7.25 17.51
C LEU A 71 4.39 -6.62 16.98
N THR A 72 4.44 -5.29 16.90
CA THR A 72 5.53 -4.56 16.25
C THR A 72 5.92 -3.35 17.08
N HIS A 73 7.17 -2.90 16.90
CA HIS A 73 7.69 -1.67 17.48
C HIS A 73 8.02 -0.70 16.34
N GLU A 74 7.57 0.55 16.45
CA GLU A 74 8.09 1.63 15.62
C GLU A 74 9.28 2.25 16.36
N ILE A 75 10.48 2.06 15.83
CA ILE A 75 11.65 2.82 16.29
C ILE A 75 11.55 4.19 15.64
N VAL A 76 11.05 5.19 16.37
CA VAL A 76 11.07 6.59 15.96
C VAL A 76 12.06 7.32 16.86
N GLY A 77 13.29 7.55 16.37
CA GLY A 77 14.32 8.29 17.10
C GLY A 77 15.06 7.48 18.18
N ASN A 78 16.13 8.07 18.71
CA ASN A 78 17.14 7.42 19.57
C ASN A 78 16.71 7.18 21.03
N ASP A 79 15.45 7.40 21.42
CA ASP A 79 15.04 7.30 22.84
C ASP A 79 13.84 6.35 23.03
N LEU A 80 14.12 5.18 23.64
CA LEU A 80 13.22 4.16 24.21
C LEU A 80 12.03 3.59 23.39
N PRO A 81 11.67 2.31 23.59
CA PRO A 81 10.50 1.68 22.96
C PRO A 81 9.21 2.14 23.65
N SER A 82 8.75 3.36 23.38
CA SER A 82 7.55 3.92 24.03
C SER A 82 6.22 3.47 23.40
N ASP A 83 6.23 2.98 22.16
CA ASP A 83 5.00 2.60 21.45
C ASP A 83 5.02 1.15 20.94
N GLN A 84 4.81 0.20 21.86
CA GLN A 84 4.46 -1.15 21.46
C GLN A 84 3.00 -1.14 20.96
N TYR A 85 2.78 -1.67 19.75
CA TYR A 85 1.46 -1.78 19.16
C TYR A 85 1.30 -3.13 18.49
N TRP A 86 0.05 -3.50 18.23
CA TRP A 86 -0.23 -4.56 17.26
C TRP A 86 -0.79 -3.95 15.97
N SER A 87 -0.49 -4.60 14.86
CA SER A 87 -0.97 -4.27 13.53
C SER A 87 -1.64 -5.48 12.89
N SER A 88 -2.65 -5.25 12.07
CA SER A 88 -3.31 -6.26 11.24
C SER A 88 -3.49 -5.67 9.85
N SER A 89 -2.87 -6.28 8.85
CA SER A 89 -2.93 -5.84 7.46
C SER A 89 -4.32 -6.13 6.88
N ILE A 90 -4.79 -5.24 6.01
CA ILE A 90 -6.07 -5.39 5.31
C ILE A 90 -5.82 -5.96 3.92
N GLU A 91 -6.62 -6.95 3.54
CA GLU A 91 -6.64 -7.50 2.19
C GLU A 91 -8.07 -7.39 1.63
N LEU A 92 -8.16 -6.93 0.37
CA LEU A 92 -9.39 -6.75 -0.37
C LEU A 92 -9.55 -7.92 -1.33
N THR A 93 -10.72 -8.53 -1.34
CA THR A 93 -11.08 -9.62 -2.26
C THR A 93 -12.27 -9.20 -3.10
N LYS A 94 -12.17 -9.33 -4.42
CA LYS A 94 -13.29 -9.12 -5.34
C LYS A 94 -13.23 -10.23 -6.40
N GLU A 95 -14.31 -11.00 -6.49
CA GLU A 95 -14.36 -12.20 -7.32
C GLU A 95 -13.22 -13.16 -6.93
N PHE A 96 -12.29 -13.40 -7.84
CA PHE A 96 -11.11 -14.25 -7.65
C PHE A 96 -9.84 -13.46 -7.30
N TYR A 97 -9.87 -12.13 -7.37
CA TYR A 97 -8.72 -11.28 -7.09
C TYR A 97 -8.58 -11.00 -5.61
N ARG A 98 -7.34 -11.02 -5.12
CA ARG A 98 -6.95 -10.59 -3.78
C ARG A 98 -5.84 -9.56 -3.87
N SER A 99 -5.97 -8.47 -3.14
CA SER A 99 -4.94 -7.43 -3.11
C SER A 99 -4.87 -6.74 -1.75
N LYS A 100 -3.65 -6.46 -1.29
CA LYS A 100 -3.40 -5.56 -0.14
C LYS A 100 -3.31 -4.10 -0.56
N THR A 101 -3.17 -3.87 -1.86
CA THR A 101 -2.99 -2.57 -2.47
C THR A 101 -4.24 -2.17 -3.24
N ILE A 102 -4.59 -0.90 -3.13
CA ILE A 102 -5.68 -0.31 -3.90
C ILE A 102 -5.22 1.00 -4.52
N ARG A 103 -5.54 1.21 -5.79
CA ARG A 103 -5.33 2.48 -6.48
C ARG A 103 -6.43 3.45 -6.12
N ILE A 104 -6.10 4.70 -5.82
CA ILE A 104 -7.06 5.77 -5.58
C ILE A 104 -6.61 6.99 -6.38
N ASP A 105 -7.45 7.42 -7.31
CA ASP A 105 -7.14 8.53 -8.21
C ASP A 105 -7.60 9.86 -7.64
N ASN A 106 -6.94 10.94 -8.08
CA ASN A 106 -7.30 12.32 -7.77
C ASN A 106 -7.40 12.61 -6.25
N VAL A 107 -6.52 11.99 -5.46
CA VAL A 107 -6.37 12.23 -4.03
C VAL A 107 -5.85 13.65 -3.80
N SER A 108 -6.52 14.38 -2.91
CA SER A 108 -6.16 15.74 -2.54
C SER A 108 -5.12 15.73 -1.43
N ILE A 109 -4.03 16.49 -1.62
CA ILE A 109 -2.94 16.64 -0.67
C ILE A 109 -2.75 18.14 -0.40
N PRO A 110 -3.18 18.68 0.76
CA PRO A 110 -3.10 20.10 1.05
C PRO A 110 -1.66 20.55 1.30
N TYR A 111 -1.42 21.86 1.22
CA TYR A 111 -0.22 22.46 1.78
C TYR A 111 -0.38 22.66 3.30
N SER A 112 0.63 22.34 4.09
CA SER A 112 0.71 22.70 5.51
C SER A 112 2.11 23.20 5.84
N SER A 113 2.19 24.17 6.77
CA SER A 113 3.45 24.68 7.32
C SER A 113 3.92 23.91 8.56
N GLU A 114 3.26 22.80 8.91
CA GLU A 114 3.65 21.96 10.04
C GLU A 114 5.08 21.38 9.86
N ARG A 115 5.82 21.26 10.96
CA ARG A 115 7.18 20.72 10.94
C ARG A 115 7.17 19.26 10.47
N GLY A 116 8.00 18.95 9.46
CA GLY A 116 8.12 17.61 8.89
C GLY A 116 6.99 17.20 7.96
N TYR A 117 5.99 18.07 7.74
CA TYR A 117 4.99 17.88 6.69
C TYR A 117 5.67 17.78 5.32
N SER A 118 5.09 17.01 4.39
CA SER A 118 5.60 16.77 3.02
C SER A 118 6.96 16.05 2.91
N HIS A 119 7.59 15.73 4.05
CA HIS A 119 8.78 14.90 4.15
C HIS A 119 8.52 13.60 4.92
N ASN A 120 8.02 13.72 6.16
CA ASN A 120 7.75 12.59 7.05
C ASN A 120 6.32 12.06 6.91
N TYR A 121 5.38 12.98 6.72
CA TYR A 121 3.96 12.68 6.61
C TYR A 121 3.24 13.71 5.74
N ILE A 122 2.05 13.34 5.27
CA ILE A 122 1.11 14.23 4.58
C ILE A 122 -0.33 13.92 5.01
N TYR A 123 -1.21 14.89 4.81
CA TYR A 123 -2.65 14.67 4.84
C TYR A 123 -3.10 14.25 3.45
N ILE A 124 -4.00 13.26 3.37
CA ILE A 124 -4.63 12.82 2.14
C ILE A 124 -6.13 12.75 2.33
N CYS A 125 -6.89 13.23 1.35
CA CYS A 125 -8.34 13.04 1.29
C CYS A 125 -8.67 11.80 0.48
N LEU A 126 -9.29 10.82 1.13
CA LEU A 126 -9.76 9.58 0.52
C LEU A 126 -11.29 9.59 0.41
N PRO A 127 -11.89 8.78 -0.48
CA PRO A 127 -13.34 8.60 -0.50
C PRO A 127 -13.88 7.95 0.78
N ASP A 128 -14.92 8.53 1.38
CA ASP A 128 -15.57 8.03 2.60
C ASP A 128 -16.16 6.61 2.46
N ILE A 129 -16.49 6.20 1.23
CA ILE A 129 -16.99 4.86 0.93
C ILE A 129 -15.96 3.79 1.28
N ILE A 130 -14.66 4.09 1.16
CA ILE A 130 -13.57 3.19 1.55
C ILE A 130 -13.52 3.06 3.07
N GLU A 131 -13.68 4.17 3.81
CA GLU A 131 -13.78 4.15 5.26
C GLU A 131 -14.93 3.25 5.72
N LYS A 132 -16.13 3.46 5.14
CA LYS A 132 -17.34 2.70 5.44
C LYS A 132 -17.15 1.21 5.16
N LEU A 133 -16.55 0.86 4.02
CA LEU A 133 -16.25 -0.52 3.64
C LEU A 133 -15.32 -1.19 4.67
N ILE A 134 -14.22 -0.54 5.03
CA ILE A 134 -13.26 -1.08 6.00
C ILE A 134 -13.89 -1.17 7.39
N LYS A 135 -14.50 -0.09 7.90
CA LYS A 135 -15.09 -0.06 9.24
C LYS A 135 -16.20 -1.09 9.42
N THR A 136 -17.07 -1.26 8.42
CA THR A 136 -18.18 -2.22 8.49
C THR A 136 -17.67 -3.66 8.62
N ASN A 137 -16.64 -4.02 7.87
CA ASN A 137 -16.05 -5.35 7.96
C ASN A 137 -15.18 -5.52 9.20
N ALA A 138 -14.43 -4.49 9.56
CA ALA A 138 -13.54 -4.52 10.70
C ALA A 138 -14.31 -4.58 12.03
N ALA A 139 -15.48 -3.94 12.13
CA ALA A 139 -16.33 -3.98 13.32
C ALA A 139 -16.78 -5.41 13.69
N LYS A 140 -16.75 -6.35 12.73
CA LYS A 140 -17.03 -7.78 12.98
C LYS A 140 -15.89 -8.48 13.74
N LYS A 141 -14.65 -7.98 13.64
CA LYS A 141 -13.43 -8.60 14.20
C LYS A 141 -12.80 -7.77 15.33
N PHE A 142 -12.93 -6.44 15.30
CA PHE A 142 -12.30 -5.52 16.26
C PHE A 142 -13.34 -4.58 16.88
N LYS A 143 -13.24 -4.37 18.20
CA LYS A 143 -14.05 -3.39 18.94
C LYS A 143 -13.46 -1.98 18.79
N ASN A 144 -14.24 -0.93 18.99
CA ASN A 144 -13.75 0.46 19.09
C ASN A 144 -12.91 0.94 17.89
N ILE A 145 -13.39 0.71 16.67
CA ILE A 145 -12.72 1.23 15.47
C ILE A 145 -13.06 2.71 15.30
N VAL A 146 -12.03 3.54 15.39
CA VAL A 146 -12.15 4.98 15.23
C VAL A 146 -12.10 5.34 13.76
N GLY A 147 -12.98 6.27 13.37
CA GLY A 147 -13.02 6.81 12.02
C GLY A 147 -11.94 7.86 11.76
N SER A 148 -12.26 8.84 10.92
CA SER A 148 -11.40 10.02 10.79
C SER A 148 -11.22 10.75 12.12
N LYS A 149 -10.02 11.29 12.34
CA LYS A 149 -9.71 12.26 13.40
C LYS A 149 -9.76 13.70 12.87
N TYR A 150 -10.31 13.89 11.69
CA TYR A 150 -10.38 15.15 10.98
C TYR A 150 -11.79 15.39 10.45
N HIS A 151 -12.21 16.64 10.44
CA HIS A 151 -13.39 17.10 9.72
C HIS A 151 -13.13 17.01 8.21
N GLY A 152 -14.12 16.51 7.47
CA GLY A 152 -14.20 16.53 6.02
C GLY A 152 -15.61 16.88 5.57
N GLU A 153 -15.75 17.27 4.31
CA GLU A 153 -17.06 17.42 3.67
C GLU A 153 -17.73 16.05 3.44
N ALA A 154 -18.99 16.05 3.03
CA ALA A 154 -19.69 14.81 2.70
C ALA A 154 -18.97 14.09 1.55
N GLY A 155 -18.60 12.82 1.76
CA GLY A 155 -17.82 12.04 0.80
C GLY A 155 -16.32 12.03 1.07
N GLU A 156 -15.83 12.87 1.98
CA GLU A 156 -14.41 13.00 2.29
C GLU A 156 -13.99 12.21 3.53
N TRP A 157 -12.83 11.57 3.43
CA TRP A 157 -12.17 10.86 4.52
C TRP A 157 -10.71 11.26 4.62
N TRP A 158 -10.43 12.21 5.49
CA TRP A 158 -9.08 12.73 5.71
C TRP A 158 -8.25 11.80 6.58
N LYS A 159 -7.02 11.50 6.12
CA LYS A 159 -6.07 10.63 6.82
C LYS A 159 -4.65 11.17 6.75
N LEU A 160 -3.88 10.86 7.80
CA LEU A 160 -2.43 10.99 7.80
C LEU A 160 -1.82 9.76 7.11
N ALA A 161 -0.90 10.01 6.19
CA ALA A 161 0.00 9.02 5.63
C ALA A 161 1.44 9.34 6.04
N TYR A 162 2.18 8.33 6.50
CA TYR A 162 3.56 8.46 6.97
C TYR A 162 4.54 7.82 5.99
N LYS A 163 5.84 8.11 6.17
CA LYS A 163 6.95 7.51 5.42
C LYS A 163 6.82 7.76 3.91
N ILE A 164 6.59 9.02 3.55
CA ILE A 164 6.28 9.43 2.17
C ILE A 164 7.50 9.89 1.34
N ALA A 165 8.69 9.89 1.94
CA ALA A 165 9.94 10.17 1.24
C ALA A 165 10.18 9.14 0.11
N GLY A 166 10.41 9.63 -1.11
CA GLY A 166 10.70 8.80 -2.30
C GLY A 166 9.49 8.06 -2.90
N VAL A 167 8.28 8.28 -2.36
CA VAL A 167 7.05 7.59 -2.81
C VAL A 167 6.46 8.21 -4.08
N PHE A 168 6.64 9.51 -4.27
CA PHE A 168 5.99 10.26 -5.35
C PHE A 168 6.84 10.39 -6.60
N LYS A 169 6.16 10.32 -7.74
CA LYS A 169 6.73 10.42 -9.08
C LYS A 169 5.88 11.38 -9.93
N ALA A 170 6.47 11.91 -10.99
CA ALA A 170 5.78 12.61 -12.06
C ALA A 170 6.05 11.88 -13.38
N ILE A 171 5.09 11.90 -14.29
CA ILE A 171 5.23 11.39 -15.64
C ILE A 171 5.27 12.60 -16.56
N ASP A 172 6.32 12.72 -17.37
CA ASP A 172 6.43 13.78 -18.36
C ASP A 172 5.67 13.45 -19.66
N GLU A 173 5.69 14.37 -20.62
CA GLU A 173 5.07 14.19 -21.94
C GLU A 173 5.62 13.00 -22.73
N ASN A 174 6.85 12.56 -22.42
CA ASN A 174 7.53 11.43 -23.05
C ASN A 174 7.27 10.10 -22.32
N GLN A 175 6.33 10.08 -21.36
CA GLN A 175 6.02 8.92 -20.51
C GLN A 175 7.19 8.49 -19.62
N ILE A 176 8.15 9.38 -19.36
CA ILE A 176 9.27 9.11 -18.46
C ILE A 176 8.83 9.37 -17.04
N CYS A 177 8.93 8.34 -16.21
CA CYS A 177 8.57 8.39 -14.81
C CYS A 177 9.77 8.84 -13.96
N THR A 178 9.69 10.02 -13.34
CA THR A 178 10.78 10.60 -12.54
C THR A 178 10.37 10.75 -11.07
N PRO A 179 11.21 10.35 -10.10
CA PRO A 179 10.97 10.62 -8.68
C PRO A 179 10.91 12.13 -8.39
N ILE A 180 9.99 12.55 -7.53
CA ILE A 180 9.84 13.96 -7.15
C ILE A 180 9.70 14.12 -5.63
N SER A 181 10.08 15.30 -5.15
CA SER A 181 9.93 15.69 -3.76
C SER A 181 8.69 16.55 -3.62
N VAL A 182 7.66 16.01 -2.95
CA VAL A 182 6.43 16.75 -2.59
C VAL A 182 6.77 17.98 -1.77
N GLU A 183 7.73 17.85 -0.83
CA GLU A 183 8.25 18.98 -0.05
C GLU A 183 8.76 20.14 -0.91
N LYS A 184 9.58 19.86 -1.93
CA LYS A 184 10.09 20.92 -2.83
C LYS A 184 8.95 21.58 -3.60
N ILE A 185 8.02 20.78 -4.11
CA ILE A 185 6.87 21.26 -4.90
C ILE A 185 5.99 22.18 -4.05
N MET A 186 5.56 21.70 -2.89
CA MET A 186 4.68 22.42 -1.97
C MET A 186 5.34 23.66 -1.36
N ASN A 187 6.64 23.59 -1.05
CA ASN A 187 7.37 24.76 -0.56
C ASN A 187 7.51 25.86 -1.61
N PHE A 188 7.59 25.49 -2.89
CA PHE A 188 7.62 26.44 -4.00
C PHE A 188 6.23 27.00 -4.30
N SER A 189 5.21 26.15 -4.41
CA SER A 189 3.86 26.55 -4.82
C SER A 189 3.05 27.23 -3.71
N LYS A 190 3.37 26.94 -2.44
CA LYS A 190 2.57 27.30 -1.25
C LYS A 190 1.11 26.86 -1.35
N LYS A 191 0.86 25.77 -2.10
CA LYS A 191 -0.45 25.24 -2.44
C LYS A 191 -0.41 23.71 -2.45
N GLY A 192 -1.58 23.09 -2.43
CA GLY A 192 -1.72 21.64 -2.45
C GLY A 192 -1.47 21.03 -3.82
N ASP A 193 -1.42 19.70 -3.84
CA ASP A 193 -1.24 18.88 -5.03
C ASP A 193 -2.35 17.85 -5.15
N ARG A 194 -2.54 17.31 -6.35
CA ARG A 194 -3.37 16.11 -6.57
C ARG A 194 -2.53 14.96 -7.05
N ALA A 195 -2.88 13.76 -6.60
CA ALA A 195 -2.13 12.55 -6.93
C ALA A 195 -3.04 11.34 -7.17
N ASN A 196 -2.59 10.44 -8.04
CA ASN A 196 -3.07 9.07 -8.06
C ASN A 196 -2.14 8.24 -7.17
N VAL A 197 -2.69 7.54 -6.18
CA VAL A 197 -1.91 6.83 -5.16
C VAL A 197 -2.26 5.35 -5.11
N PHE A 198 -1.26 4.52 -4.87
CA PHE A 198 -1.43 3.12 -4.50
C PHE A 198 -1.23 3.03 -3.00
N VAL A 199 -2.24 2.55 -2.28
CA VAL A 199 -2.22 2.54 -0.81
C VAL A 199 -2.45 1.15 -0.24
N GLU A 200 -1.84 0.90 0.91
CA GLU A 200 -2.13 -0.22 1.79
C GLU A 200 -2.84 0.31 3.04
N PHE A 201 -3.82 -0.46 3.51
CA PHE A 201 -4.49 -0.19 4.78
C PHE A 201 -4.10 -1.21 5.83
N SER A 202 -4.04 -0.78 7.08
CA SER A 202 -3.91 -1.68 8.22
C SER A 202 -4.70 -1.16 9.41
N ILE A 203 -5.02 -2.04 10.36
CA ILE A 203 -5.57 -1.64 11.66
C ILE A 203 -4.44 -1.70 12.66
N LYS A 204 -4.19 -0.57 13.33
CA LYS A 204 -3.18 -0.42 14.36
C LYS A 204 -3.83 -0.07 15.69
N ARG A 205 -3.33 -0.65 16.77
CA ARG A 205 -3.68 -0.27 18.13
C ARG A 205 -2.46 -0.32 19.02
N SER A 206 -2.13 0.82 19.63
CA SER A 206 -1.16 0.89 20.72
C SER A 206 -1.66 0.04 21.89
N ILE A 207 -0.74 -0.66 22.56
CA ILE A 207 -1.09 -1.52 23.70
C ILE A 207 -1.75 -0.73 24.83
N PHE A 208 -1.38 0.54 24.99
CA PHE A 208 -1.94 1.44 25.99
C PHE A 208 -3.26 2.10 25.57
N SER A 209 -3.67 1.95 24.31
CA SER A 209 -4.92 2.52 23.79
C SER A 209 -6.05 1.49 23.78
N VAL A 210 -7.29 1.96 23.90
CA VAL A 210 -8.50 1.17 23.67
C VAL A 210 -9.01 1.29 22.22
N GLU A 211 -8.46 2.24 21.47
CA GLU A 211 -8.88 2.58 20.11
C GLU A 211 -8.13 1.76 19.06
N ASN A 212 -8.87 1.30 18.05
CA ASN A 212 -8.31 0.73 16.83
C ASN A 212 -8.38 1.78 15.72
N ILE A 213 -7.24 2.08 15.12
CA ILE A 213 -7.11 3.13 14.11
C ILE A 213 -6.79 2.49 12.77
N ILE A 214 -7.51 2.89 11.71
CA ILE A 214 -7.16 2.52 10.35
C ILE A 214 -5.96 3.38 9.92
N MET A 215 -4.84 2.76 9.59
CA MET A 215 -3.65 3.41 9.06
C MET A 215 -3.64 3.35 7.54
N VAL A 216 -3.02 4.35 6.91
CA VAL A 216 -2.83 4.40 5.46
C VAL A 216 -1.34 4.53 5.18
N LYS A 217 -0.83 3.67 4.31
CA LYS A 217 0.54 3.72 3.81
C LYS A 217 0.48 3.89 2.30
N ILE A 218 1.15 4.92 1.78
CA ILE A 218 1.27 5.14 0.35
C ILE A 218 2.48 4.36 -0.15
N LEU A 219 2.27 3.44 -1.08
CA LEU A 219 3.33 2.65 -1.72
C LEU A 219 3.97 3.40 -2.88
N SER A 220 3.14 4.04 -3.69
CA SER A 220 3.56 4.86 -4.84
C SER A 220 2.51 5.93 -5.09
N GLY A 221 2.96 7.11 -5.51
CA GLY A 221 2.06 8.21 -5.90
C GLY A 221 2.52 8.87 -7.18
N PHE A 222 1.57 9.28 -8.02
CA PHE A 222 1.81 10.02 -9.25
C PHE A 222 1.15 11.38 -9.14
N ILE A 223 1.94 12.46 -9.10
CA ILE A 223 1.39 13.81 -9.06
C ILE A 223 0.75 14.12 -10.41
N THR A 224 -0.53 14.48 -10.37
CA THR A 224 -1.35 14.79 -11.55
C THR A 224 -1.62 16.28 -11.70
N SER A 225 -1.50 17.05 -10.60
CA SER A 225 -1.65 18.50 -10.62
C SER A 225 -0.88 19.13 -9.46
N VAL A 226 -0.27 20.28 -9.71
CA VAL A 226 0.49 21.05 -8.74
C VAL A 226 -0.16 22.42 -8.56
N GLY A 227 -0.12 22.96 -7.34
CA GLY A 227 -0.55 24.34 -7.10
C GLY A 227 -2.06 24.50 -7.00
N VAL A 228 -2.75 23.47 -6.51
CA VAL A 228 -4.20 23.41 -6.33
C VAL A 228 -4.57 24.00 -4.98
N ASP A 229 -5.62 24.81 -4.94
CA ASP A 229 -6.15 25.34 -3.68
C ASP A 229 -6.93 24.25 -2.95
N ILE A 230 -6.28 23.64 -1.94
CA ILE A 230 -6.81 22.55 -1.13
C ILE A 230 -6.63 22.96 0.32
N LYS A 231 -7.73 23.12 1.03
CA LYS A 231 -7.71 23.47 2.45
C LYS A 231 -7.23 22.28 3.29
N PRO A 232 -6.33 22.50 4.26
CA PRO A 232 -5.95 21.46 5.21
C PRO A 232 -7.15 20.94 6.01
N PRO A 233 -7.18 19.65 6.36
CA PRO A 233 -8.22 19.12 7.23
C PRO A 233 -8.16 19.77 8.62
N THR A 234 -9.34 20.01 9.21
CA THR A 234 -9.43 20.51 10.59
C THR A 234 -9.50 19.31 11.56
N PRO A 235 -8.66 19.22 12.60
CA PRO A 235 -8.74 18.12 13.57
C PRO A 235 -10.10 18.07 14.30
N LEU A 236 -10.59 16.86 14.58
CA LEU A 236 -11.73 16.61 15.46
C LEU A 236 -11.24 16.65 16.92
N GLY A 237 -11.33 17.81 17.56
CA GLY A 237 -11.02 17.98 19.00
C GLY A 237 -10.27 19.26 19.35
N ILE A 238 -10.10 19.49 20.65
CA ILE A 238 -9.34 20.62 21.19
C ILE A 238 -7.85 20.29 21.07
N ILE A 239 -7.14 20.97 20.16
CA ILE A 239 -5.68 21.03 20.23
C ILE A 239 -5.39 21.71 21.59
N PRO A 240 -4.67 21.08 22.55
CA PRO A 240 -4.24 21.80 23.73
C PRO A 240 -3.43 22.99 23.23
N ALA A 241 -4.00 24.19 23.41
CA ALA A 241 -3.33 25.42 23.03
C ALA A 241 -1.96 25.37 23.71
N GLN A 242 -0.88 25.46 22.91
CA GLN A 242 0.40 25.79 23.51
C GLN A 242 0.17 27.07 24.31
N PRO A 243 0.54 27.11 25.61
CA PRO A 243 0.42 28.33 26.37
C PRO A 243 1.13 29.43 25.58
N LEU A 244 0.41 30.52 25.32
CA LEU A 244 0.98 31.71 24.69
C LEU A 244 2.27 32.05 25.45
N PRO A 245 3.38 32.33 24.75
CA PRO A 245 4.58 32.85 25.40
C PRO A 245 4.15 34.03 26.27
N GLN A 246 4.47 34.00 27.57
CA GLN A 246 4.29 35.17 28.42
C GLN A 246 5.10 36.30 27.78
N ASP A 247 4.45 37.43 27.50
CA ASP A 247 5.14 38.66 27.16
C ASP A 247 6.03 39.04 28.35
N ILE A 248 7.32 38.76 28.22
CA ILE A 248 8.34 39.22 29.15
C ILE A 248 8.74 40.62 28.66
N THR A 249 7.84 41.59 28.81
CA THR A 249 8.28 42.99 28.87
C THR A 249 9.08 43.12 30.15
N SER A 250 10.41 43.18 30.03
CA SER A 250 11.29 43.48 31.15
C SER A 250 10.98 44.88 31.65
N ASP A 251 10.51 45.00 32.89
CA ASP A 251 10.35 46.28 33.59
C ASP A 251 11.70 46.97 33.92
N ASP A 252 12.83 46.41 33.48
CA ASP A 252 14.19 46.92 33.73
C ASP A 252 14.63 48.08 32.81
N ILE A 253 13.71 48.70 32.05
CA ILE A 253 14.04 49.90 31.23
C ILE A 253 13.89 51.21 32.05
N MET A 254 13.49 51.16 33.33
CA MET A 254 13.27 52.36 34.16
C MET A 254 14.02 52.34 35.49
N ARG A 255 15.34 52.07 35.49
CA ARG A 255 16.25 52.46 36.58
C ARG A 255 17.60 52.94 36.09
#